data_AF-A0A7Y4TCG8-F1
#
_entry.id   AF-A0A7Y4TCG8-F1
#
_cell.length_a   1.000
_cell.length_b   1.000
_cell.length_c   1.000
_cell.angle_alpha   90.00
_cell.angle_beta   90.00
_cell.angle_gamma   90.00
#
_symmetry.space_group_name_H-M   'P 1'
#
loop_
_entity.id
_entity.type
_entity.pdbx_description
1 polymer ?
#
loop_
_entity_poly.entity_id
_entity_poly.type
_entity_poly.pdbx_seq_one_letter_code
_entity_poly.pdbx_strand_id
1 'polypeptide(L)'
;MTNEQPQSHWTWFYENVWLLGVPRDWRVLSAYSLLLLIVTAFLVLMVAQGDRHGLPDRQQLRELRGVANFQHANKYSVIFKLEPWKPRFDYPSKARYLTDVVAALQAGGDATVLVDGTRFVDEEDQRTTVYALTVNGKTIRSFEDVERSWQADNRVSYWLLAFFAPGTLALAATALHEYRRSRLG
;
A
#
# COMPACT_ATOMS: atom_id res chain seq x y z
N MET A 1 -14.08 -37.94 -44.91
CA MET A 1 -14.62 -37.07 -43.85
C MET A 1 -13.92 -37.46 -42.56
N THR A 2 -12.81 -36.79 -42.24
CA THR A 2 -12.05 -37.02 -41.01
C THR A 2 -12.74 -36.30 -39.85
N ASN A 3 -13.05 -37.07 -38.81
CA ASN A 3 -13.76 -36.64 -37.62
C ASN A 3 -12.75 -35.93 -36.70
N GLU A 4 -12.54 -34.62 -36.89
CA GLU A 4 -11.72 -33.83 -35.98
C GLU A 4 -12.47 -33.68 -34.65
N GLN A 5 -12.00 -34.39 -33.62
CA GLN A 5 -12.49 -34.17 -32.27
C GLN A 5 -12.14 -32.73 -31.85
N PRO A 6 -13.10 -31.98 -31.28
CA PRO A 6 -12.84 -30.62 -30.85
C PRO A 6 -11.75 -30.63 -29.77
N GLN A 7 -10.58 -30.06 -30.09
CA GLN A 7 -9.56 -29.77 -29.10
C GLN A 7 -10.21 -28.94 -28.00
N SER A 8 -10.18 -29.44 -26.77
CA SER A 8 -10.68 -28.68 -25.64
C SER A 8 -9.86 -27.39 -25.52
N HIS A 9 -10.51 -26.28 -25.22
CA HIS A 9 -9.85 -24.96 -25.09
C HIS A 9 -8.66 -24.99 -24.11
N TRP A 10 -8.67 -25.95 -23.17
CA TRP A 10 -7.55 -26.25 -22.28
C TRP A 10 -6.31 -26.77 -23.01
N THR A 11 -6.45 -27.73 -23.94
CA THR A 11 -5.32 -28.28 -24.70
C THR A 11 -4.60 -27.23 -25.53
N TRP A 12 -5.34 -26.32 -26.18
CA TRP A 12 -4.76 -25.20 -26.92
C TRP A 12 -3.96 -24.24 -26.03
N PHE A 13 -4.47 -23.89 -24.85
CA PHE A 13 -3.75 -23.02 -23.91
C PHE A 13 -2.45 -23.67 -23.41
N TYR A 14 -2.50 -24.96 -23.07
CA TYR A 14 -1.33 -25.72 -22.63
C TYR A 14 -0.25 -25.91 -23.70
N GLU A 15 -0.60 -25.93 -24.98
CA GLU A 15 0.39 -26.03 -26.07
C GLU A 15 1.06 -24.69 -26.35
N ASN A 16 0.32 -23.58 -26.23
CA ASN A 16 0.80 -22.26 -26.66
C ASN A 16 1.49 -21.43 -25.56
N VAL A 17 1.26 -21.70 -24.27
CA VAL A 17 1.94 -21.00 -23.15
C VAL A 17 3.48 -21.13 -23.21
N TRP A 18 3.99 -22.20 -23.80
CA TRP A 18 5.43 -22.48 -23.89
C TRP A 18 6.14 -21.69 -25.00
N LEU A 19 5.40 -21.08 -25.93
CA LEU A 19 5.96 -20.20 -26.97
C LEU A 19 6.57 -18.91 -26.37
N LEU A 20 6.32 -18.64 -25.09
CA LEU A 20 6.90 -17.54 -24.32
C LEU A 20 8.25 -17.88 -23.67
N GLY A 21 8.84 -19.05 -23.96
CA GLY A 21 10.17 -19.44 -23.45
C GLY A 21 10.19 -19.90 -21.99
N VAL A 22 9.04 -20.24 -21.41
CA VAL A 22 8.97 -20.79 -20.04
C VAL A 22 9.51 -22.22 -20.04
N PRO A 23 10.46 -22.59 -19.16
CA PRO A 23 10.97 -23.95 -19.09
C PRO A 23 9.88 -24.94 -18.65
N ARG A 24 9.78 -26.09 -19.35
CA ARG A 24 8.87 -27.21 -18.99
C ARG A 24 9.36 -28.07 -17.83
N ASP A 25 10.53 -27.78 -17.27
CA ASP A 25 11.08 -28.54 -16.16
C ASP A 25 10.22 -28.34 -14.91
N TRP A 26 9.68 -29.44 -14.36
CA TRP A 26 8.87 -29.43 -13.16
C TRP A 26 9.58 -28.77 -11.98
N ARG A 27 10.92 -28.85 -11.90
CA ARG A 27 11.73 -28.20 -10.85
C ARG A 27 11.65 -26.68 -10.94
N VAL A 28 11.71 -26.15 -12.16
CA VAL A 28 11.61 -24.70 -12.42
C VAL A 28 10.20 -24.21 -12.10
N LEU A 29 9.18 -24.96 -12.55
CA LEU A 29 7.78 -24.65 -12.24
C LEU A 29 7.49 -24.71 -10.74
N SER A 30 8.06 -25.70 -10.03
CA SER A 30 7.97 -25.80 -8.56
C SER A 30 8.64 -24.61 -7.86
N ALA A 31 9.81 -24.16 -8.32
CA ALA A 31 10.49 -23.00 -7.76
C ALA A 31 9.67 -21.71 -7.92
N TYR A 32 9.12 -21.48 -9.11
CA TYR A 32 8.21 -20.35 -9.35
C TYR A 32 6.92 -20.47 -8.54
N SER A 33 6.39 -21.69 -8.36
CA SER A 33 5.19 -21.92 -7.54
C SER A 33 5.44 -21.60 -6.08
N LEU A 34 6.63 -21.93 -5.56
CA LEU A 34 7.02 -21.59 -4.21
C LEU A 34 7.17 -20.07 -4.03
N LEU A 35 7.80 -19.39 -4.98
CA LEU A 35 7.92 -17.93 -4.96
C LEU A 35 6.54 -17.26 -4.96
N LEU A 36 5.64 -17.69 -5.85
CA LEU A 36 4.26 -17.21 -5.91
C LEU A 36 3.51 -17.50 -4.61
N LEU A 37 3.72 -18.67 -3.99
CA LEU A 37 3.10 -19.01 -2.71
C LEU A 37 3.56 -18.06 -1.59
N ILE A 38 4.84 -17.72 -1.53
CA ILE A 38 5.39 -16.77 -0.55
C ILE A 38 4.75 -15.38 -0.75
N VAL A 39 4.68 -14.91 -2.00
CA VAL A 39 4.04 -13.63 -2.33
C VAL A 39 2.55 -13.64 -1.96
N THR A 40 1.82 -14.69 -2.31
CA THR A 40 0.39 -14.85 -1.97
C THR A 40 0.19 -14.88 -0.46
N ALA A 41 1.01 -15.63 0.29
CA ALA A 41 0.94 -15.67 1.75
C ALA A 41 1.18 -14.30 2.38
N PHE A 42 2.17 -13.55 1.88
CA PHE A 42 2.42 -12.17 2.30
C PHE A 42 1.21 -11.25 2.03
N LEU A 43 0.58 -11.35 0.86
CA LEU A 43 -0.62 -10.58 0.53
C LEU A 43 -1.82 -10.95 1.42
N VAL A 44 -1.99 -12.23 1.76
CA VAL A 44 -3.01 -12.67 2.73
C VAL A 44 -2.79 -12.03 4.09
N LEU A 45 -1.54 -11.99 4.57
CA LEU A 45 -1.21 -11.33 5.85
C LEU A 45 -1.52 -9.83 5.80
N MET A 46 -1.19 -9.15 4.70
CA MET A 46 -1.52 -7.73 4.50
C MET A 46 -3.03 -7.48 4.52
N VAL A 47 -3.82 -8.32 3.84
CA VAL A 47 -5.29 -8.23 3.84
C VAL A 47 -5.86 -8.54 5.23
N ALA A 48 -5.31 -9.50 5.96
CA ALA A 48 -5.77 -9.88 7.30
C ALA A 48 -5.58 -8.76 8.34
N GLN A 49 -4.60 -7.88 8.15
CA GLN A 49 -4.39 -6.70 8.99
C GLN A 49 -5.44 -5.59 8.76
N GLY A 50 -6.21 -5.68 7.67
CA GLY A 50 -7.33 -4.80 7.35
C GLY A 50 -6.93 -3.41 6.84
N ASP A 51 -7.93 -2.69 6.32
CA ASP A 51 -7.74 -1.43 5.58
C ASP A 51 -7.21 -0.25 6.44
N ARG A 52 -7.19 -0.38 7.76
CA ARG A 52 -6.75 0.66 8.71
C ARG A 52 -5.37 0.38 9.32
N HIS A 53 -4.68 -0.70 8.93
CA HIS A 53 -3.39 -1.03 9.50
C HIS A 53 -2.40 0.14 9.35
N GLY A 54 -1.82 0.60 10.46
CA GLY A 54 -0.86 1.72 10.48
C GLY A 54 -1.46 3.12 10.62
N LEU A 55 -2.79 3.26 10.62
CA LEU A 55 -3.48 4.51 10.92
C LEU A 55 -3.96 4.51 12.40
N PRO A 56 -3.73 5.57 13.19
CA PRO A 56 -4.26 5.65 14.55
C PRO A 56 -5.79 5.74 14.55
N ASP A 57 -6.42 5.21 15.59
CA ASP A 57 -7.86 5.37 15.76
C ASP A 57 -8.20 6.84 16.03
N ARG A 58 -9.41 7.26 15.63
CA ARG A 58 -9.87 8.64 15.85
C ARG A 58 -9.82 9.05 17.33
N GLN A 59 -10.07 8.12 18.24
CA GLN A 59 -10.00 8.34 19.69
C GLN A 59 -8.57 8.52 20.22
N GLN A 60 -7.57 8.03 19.46
CA GLN A 60 -6.15 8.19 19.76
C GLN A 60 -5.58 9.51 19.22
N LEU A 61 -6.34 10.21 18.36
CA LEU A 61 -5.90 11.48 17.81
C LEU A 61 -5.95 12.57 18.87
N ARG A 62 -4.86 13.33 18.93
CA ARG A 62 -4.74 14.53 19.74
C ARG A 62 -4.77 15.75 18.84
N GLU A 63 -5.60 16.72 19.21
CA GLU A 63 -5.62 18.03 18.57
C GLU A 63 -4.59 18.95 19.23
N LEU A 64 -3.78 19.60 18.40
CA LEU A 64 -2.80 20.60 18.82
C LEU A 64 -3.06 21.88 18.03
N ARG A 65 -2.97 23.01 18.73
CA ARG A 65 -3.16 24.36 18.16
C ARG A 65 -1.93 25.19 18.42
N GLY A 66 -1.64 26.09 17.50
CA GLY A 66 -0.49 26.98 17.61
C GLY A 66 -0.25 27.82 16.37
N VAL A 67 0.84 28.57 16.38
CA VAL A 67 1.27 29.35 15.20
C VAL A 67 2.20 28.51 14.35
N ALA A 68 1.85 28.32 13.08
CA ALA A 68 2.66 27.53 12.16
C ALA A 68 3.85 28.34 11.63
N ASN A 69 5.02 27.72 11.66
CA ASN A 69 6.25 28.24 11.08
C ASN A 69 6.83 27.22 10.10
N PHE A 70 6.69 27.51 8.80
CA PHE A 70 7.21 26.68 7.72
C PHE A 70 8.73 26.50 7.84
N GLN A 71 9.20 25.25 7.71
CA GLN A 71 10.64 24.96 7.72
C GLN A 71 11.13 24.67 6.30
N HIS A 72 10.67 23.55 5.73
CA HIS A 72 11.02 23.17 4.36
C HIS A 72 10.02 22.16 3.80
N ALA A 73 10.02 22.04 2.48
CA ALA A 73 9.32 20.99 1.75
C ALA A 73 10.34 20.16 0.98
N ASN A 74 10.12 18.85 0.92
CA ASN A 74 10.84 17.93 0.07
C ASN A 74 9.85 17.14 -0.80
N LYS A 75 10.34 16.25 -1.67
CA LYS A 75 9.50 15.45 -2.56
C LYS A 75 8.43 14.63 -1.82
N TYR A 76 8.70 14.25 -0.58
CA TYR A 76 7.90 13.30 0.19
C TYR A 76 7.18 13.91 1.39
N SER A 77 7.48 15.14 1.81
CA SER A 77 6.78 15.77 2.93
C SER A 77 6.99 17.28 3.05
N VAL A 78 6.13 17.93 3.83
CA VAL A 78 6.29 19.31 4.30
C VAL A 78 6.52 19.31 5.80
N ILE A 79 7.62 19.93 6.23
CA ILE A 79 7.99 20.03 7.63
C ILE A 79 7.77 21.46 8.12
N PHE A 80 7.14 21.61 9.28
CA PHE A 80 6.90 22.89 9.93
C PHE A 80 7.00 22.75 11.46
N LYS A 81 7.17 23.89 12.15
CA LYS A 81 7.03 23.99 13.61
C LYS A 81 5.66 24.56 13.95
N LEU A 82 5.14 24.25 15.13
CA LEU A 82 3.85 24.75 15.62
C LEU A 82 4.03 25.25 17.06
N GLU A 83 4.16 26.55 17.26
CA GLU A 83 4.40 27.12 18.59
C GLU A 83 3.12 27.07 19.45
N PRO A 84 3.17 26.66 20.73
CA PRO A 84 4.37 26.50 21.58
C PRO A 84 4.97 25.08 21.61
N TRP A 85 4.54 24.17 20.74
CA TRP A 85 4.98 22.78 20.74
C TRP A 85 6.41 22.65 20.22
N LYS A 86 7.22 21.80 20.88
CA LYS A 86 8.62 21.58 20.54
C LYS A 86 8.88 20.71 19.30
N PRO A 87 8.09 19.66 18.98
CA PRO A 87 8.42 18.76 17.90
C PRO A 87 8.26 19.41 16.52
N ARG A 88 8.89 18.78 15.52
CA ARG A 88 8.69 19.10 14.11
C ARG A 88 7.49 18.33 13.59
N PHE A 89 6.56 19.04 12.97
CA PHE A 89 5.36 18.47 12.38
C PHE A 89 5.63 18.10 10.94
N ASP A 90 5.33 16.85 10.60
CA ASP A 90 5.60 16.25 9.30
C ASP A 90 4.28 15.95 8.59
N TYR A 91 4.01 16.69 7.53
CA TYR A 91 2.87 16.47 6.65
C TYR A 91 3.33 15.60 5.46
N PRO A 92 3.00 14.30 5.41
CA PRO A 92 3.50 13.41 4.36
C PRO A 92 2.85 13.68 3.00
N SER A 93 3.60 13.59 1.91
CA SER A 93 3.17 13.81 0.51
C SER A 93 2.00 12.92 0.05
N LYS A 94 1.91 11.70 0.57
CA LYS A 94 0.79 10.78 0.32
C LYS A 94 -0.57 11.36 0.72
N ALA A 95 -0.56 12.42 1.51
CA ALA A 95 -1.70 13.21 1.92
C ALA A 95 -2.39 14.03 0.82
N ARG A 96 -1.78 14.17 -0.37
CA ARG A 96 -2.16 15.17 -1.39
C ARG A 96 -2.02 16.61 -0.86
N TYR A 97 -2.29 17.58 -1.73
CA TYR A 97 -2.31 19.01 -1.40
C TYR A 97 -0.99 19.61 -0.92
N LEU A 98 0.16 19.02 -1.30
CA LEU A 98 1.47 19.55 -0.90
C LEU A 98 1.63 21.04 -1.25
N THR A 99 1.24 21.44 -2.46
CA THR A 99 1.32 22.84 -2.89
C THR A 99 0.44 23.74 -2.04
N ASP A 100 -0.78 23.31 -1.71
CA ASP A 100 -1.71 24.09 -0.87
C ASP A 100 -1.21 24.19 0.57
N VAL A 101 -0.62 23.11 1.09
CA VAL A 101 0.00 23.08 2.43
C VAL A 101 1.20 23.99 2.50
N VAL A 102 2.08 23.96 1.49
CA VAL A 102 3.22 24.88 1.41
C VAL A 102 2.73 26.31 1.36
N ALA A 103 1.79 26.64 0.47
CA ALA A 103 1.24 27.98 0.36
C ALA A 103 0.58 28.46 1.68
N ALA A 104 -0.20 27.60 2.33
CA ALA A 104 -0.86 27.91 3.60
C ALA A 104 0.14 28.13 4.74
N LEU A 105 1.15 27.27 4.87
CA LEU A 105 2.15 27.36 5.93
C LEU A 105 3.15 28.52 5.71
N GLN A 106 3.45 28.86 4.45
CA GLN A 106 4.28 30.01 4.11
C GLN A 106 3.57 31.35 4.38
N ALA A 107 2.25 31.39 4.21
CA ALA A 107 1.45 32.55 4.64
C ALA A 107 1.47 32.73 6.17
N GLY A 108 1.78 31.66 6.91
CA GLY A 108 1.84 31.65 8.37
C GLY A 108 0.46 31.77 9.02
N GLY A 109 0.45 31.91 10.34
CA GLY A 109 -0.75 32.12 11.15
C GLY A 109 -1.16 30.89 11.96
N ASP A 110 -2.39 30.95 12.46
CA ASP A 110 -2.92 29.93 13.37
C ASP A 110 -3.16 28.63 12.63
N ALA A 111 -2.64 27.54 13.19
CA ALA A 111 -2.83 26.20 12.67
C ALA A 111 -3.36 25.26 13.74
N THR A 112 -4.20 24.34 13.29
CA THR A 112 -4.70 23.21 14.08
C THR A 112 -4.29 21.93 13.37
N VAL A 113 -3.67 21.02 14.12
CA VAL A 113 -3.22 19.72 13.61
C VAL A 113 -3.82 18.58 14.42
N LEU A 114 -4.10 17.46 13.77
CA LEU A 114 -4.36 16.19 14.44
C LEU A 114 -3.15 15.28 14.32
N VAL A 115 -2.70 14.73 15.45
CA VAL A 115 -1.54 13.83 15.55
C VAL A 115 -1.89 12.57 16.34
N ASP A 116 -1.10 11.51 16.21
CA ASP A 116 -1.26 10.32 17.06
C ASP A 116 -0.82 10.64 18.49
N GLY A 117 -1.80 10.74 19.41
CA GLY A 117 -1.57 11.06 20.81
C GLY A 117 -0.81 9.97 21.57
N THR A 118 -0.87 8.71 21.13
CA THR A 118 -0.15 7.60 21.78
C THR A 118 1.34 7.62 21.47
N ARG A 119 1.73 8.31 20.39
CA ARG A 119 3.13 8.45 19.93
C ARG A 119 3.64 9.88 20.02
N PHE A 120 2.82 10.82 20.50
CA PHE A 120 3.20 12.21 20.60
C PHE A 120 4.17 12.43 21.76
N VAL A 121 5.32 13.04 21.45
CA VAL A 121 6.35 13.40 22.42
C VAL A 121 6.69 14.87 22.21
N ASP A 122 6.49 15.69 23.26
CA ASP A 122 6.76 17.13 23.22
C ASP A 122 8.23 17.43 23.52
N GLU A 123 9.10 16.96 22.63
CA GLU A 123 10.54 17.14 22.70
C GLU A 123 11.07 17.79 21.43
N GLU A 124 12.17 18.51 21.58
CA GLU A 124 12.88 19.07 20.44
C GLU A 124 13.47 17.92 19.59
N ASP A 125 13.66 18.17 18.29
CA ASP A 125 14.10 17.19 17.27
C ASP A 125 13.16 16.02 16.94
N GLN A 126 12.18 15.70 17.78
CA GLN A 126 11.15 14.71 17.46
C GLN A 126 10.34 15.10 16.22
N ARG A 127 9.94 14.09 15.43
CA ARG A 127 9.07 14.26 14.26
C ARG A 127 7.71 13.64 14.54
N THR A 128 6.67 14.44 14.41
CA THR A 128 5.30 14.00 14.61
C THR A 128 4.55 14.04 13.29
N THR A 129 3.96 12.90 12.90
CA THR A 129 3.13 12.82 11.69
C THR A 129 1.81 13.57 11.90
N VAL A 130 1.48 14.42 10.94
CA VAL A 130 0.22 15.17 10.89
C VAL A 130 -0.80 14.38 10.07
N TYR A 131 -1.95 14.11 10.67
CA TYR A 131 -3.08 13.40 10.04
C TYR A 131 -4.23 14.32 9.63
N ALA A 132 -4.29 15.55 10.15
CA ALA A 132 -5.19 16.59 9.64
C ALA A 132 -4.54 17.96 9.84
N LEU A 133 -4.85 18.92 8.96
CA LEU A 133 -4.30 20.27 9.02
C LEU A 133 -5.36 21.30 8.61
N THR A 134 -5.56 22.27 9.50
CA THR A 134 -6.33 23.48 9.26
C THR A 134 -5.40 24.67 9.50
N VAL A 135 -5.37 25.64 8.59
CA VAL A 135 -4.57 26.87 8.73
C VAL A 135 -5.48 28.07 8.51
N ASN A 136 -5.44 29.05 9.40
CA ASN A 136 -6.28 30.26 9.39
C ASN A 136 -7.78 29.95 9.19
N GLY A 137 -8.27 28.91 9.89
CA GLY A 137 -9.67 28.46 9.79
C GLY A 137 -10.03 27.68 8.50
N LYS A 138 -9.12 27.59 7.52
CA LYS A 138 -9.31 26.79 6.31
C LYS A 138 -8.77 25.38 6.50
N THR A 139 -9.63 24.38 6.43
CA THR A 139 -9.21 22.97 6.41
C THR A 139 -8.49 22.68 5.11
N ILE A 140 -7.19 22.36 5.21
CA ILE A 140 -6.38 21.94 4.07
C ILE A 140 -6.56 20.44 3.83
N ARG A 141 -6.64 19.66 4.91
CA ARG A 141 -6.93 18.22 4.87
C ARG A 141 -7.60 17.76 6.15
N SER A 142 -8.68 16.99 6.02
CA SER A 142 -9.36 16.34 7.14
C SER A 142 -8.77 14.96 7.45
N PHE A 143 -9.04 14.44 8.66
CA PHE A 143 -8.66 13.07 8.99
C PHE A 143 -9.42 12.05 8.14
N GLU A 144 -10.67 12.34 7.81
CA GLU A 144 -11.52 11.54 6.94
C GLU A 144 -10.95 11.39 5.53
N ASP A 145 -10.26 12.43 5.01
CA ASP A 145 -9.57 12.35 3.73
C ASP A 145 -8.34 11.44 3.80
N VAL A 146 -7.62 11.47 4.92
CA VAL A 146 -6.49 10.55 5.17
C VAL A 146 -6.97 9.12 5.25
N GLU A 147 -8.02 8.89 6.03
CA GLU A 147 -8.60 7.57 6.18
C GLU A 147 -9.05 7.00 4.82
N ARG A 148 -9.80 7.78 4.04
CA ARG A 148 -10.25 7.35 2.70
C ARG A 148 -9.08 7.04 1.77
N SER A 149 -8.03 7.85 1.81
CA SER A 149 -6.83 7.62 0.99
C SER A 149 -6.06 6.37 1.44
N TRP A 150 -5.94 6.17 2.75
CA TRP A 150 -5.26 5.01 3.33
C TRP A 150 -5.99 3.69 3.02
N GLN A 151 -7.31 3.68 3.15
CA GLN A 151 -8.14 2.54 2.78
C GLN A 151 -8.04 2.25 1.27
N ALA A 152 -8.02 3.28 0.42
CA ALA A 152 -7.89 3.11 -1.02
C ALA A 152 -6.55 2.47 -1.41
N ASP A 153 -5.44 2.88 -0.78
CA ASP A 153 -4.12 2.28 -1.01
C ASP A 153 -4.10 0.81 -0.57
N ASN A 154 -4.70 0.48 0.58
CA ASN A 154 -4.76 -0.89 1.08
C ASN A 154 -5.67 -1.79 0.24
N ARG A 155 -6.68 -1.23 -0.45
CA ARG A 155 -7.56 -1.99 -1.33
C ARG A 155 -6.84 -2.64 -2.51
N VAL A 156 -5.70 -2.09 -2.94
CA VAL A 156 -4.87 -2.69 -4.00
C VAL A 156 -4.41 -4.10 -3.61
N SER A 157 -4.18 -4.36 -2.33
CA SER A 157 -3.78 -5.67 -1.82
C SER A 157 -4.82 -6.76 -2.14
N TYR A 158 -6.13 -6.45 -2.13
CA TYR A 158 -7.16 -7.41 -2.51
C TYR A 158 -7.11 -7.75 -4.00
N TRP A 159 -6.86 -6.77 -4.86
CA TRP A 159 -6.71 -6.99 -6.30
C TRP A 159 -5.47 -7.82 -6.61
N LEU A 160 -4.35 -7.52 -5.96
CA LEU A 160 -3.14 -8.32 -6.07
C LEU A 160 -3.40 -9.75 -5.59
N LEU A 161 -4.06 -9.93 -4.45
CA LEU A 161 -4.39 -11.26 -3.93
C LEU A 161 -5.30 -12.05 -4.90
N ALA A 162 -6.32 -11.39 -5.46
CA ALA A 162 -7.22 -11.99 -6.45
C ALA A 162 -6.50 -12.45 -7.73
N PHE A 163 -5.40 -11.79 -8.11
CA PHE A 163 -4.58 -12.18 -9.25
C PHE A 163 -3.55 -13.27 -8.88
N PHE A 164 -2.85 -13.11 -7.77
CA PHE A 164 -1.75 -13.99 -7.38
C PHE A 164 -2.24 -15.35 -6.85
N ALA A 165 -3.35 -15.39 -6.10
CA ALA A 165 -3.88 -16.65 -5.55
C ALA A 165 -4.22 -17.70 -6.63
N PRO A 166 -5.03 -17.39 -7.68
CA PRO A 166 -5.28 -18.36 -8.74
C PRO A 166 -4.02 -18.68 -9.55
N GLY A 167 -3.11 -17.71 -9.73
CA GLY A 167 -1.83 -17.93 -10.39
C GLY A 167 -0.94 -18.94 -9.63
N THR A 168 -0.86 -18.83 -8.30
CA THR A 168 -0.17 -19.80 -7.43
C THR A 168 -0.77 -21.19 -7.60
N LEU A 169 -2.10 -21.32 -7.56
CA LEU A 169 -2.80 -22.61 -7.69
C LEU A 169 -2.59 -23.23 -9.08
N ALA A 170 -2.73 -22.43 -10.13
CA ALA A 170 -2.54 -22.89 -11.51
C ALA A 170 -1.10 -23.39 -11.71
N LEU A 171 -0.10 -22.62 -11.26
CA LEU A 171 1.29 -23.01 -11.43
C LEU A 171 1.65 -24.26 -10.61
N ALA A 172 1.17 -24.36 -9.36
CA ALA A 172 1.33 -25.56 -8.55
C ALA A 172 0.73 -26.80 -9.22
N ALA A 173 -0.47 -26.66 -9.80
CA ALA A 173 -1.13 -27.74 -10.53
C ALA A 173 -0.34 -28.16 -11.78
N THR A 174 0.21 -27.20 -12.54
CA THR A 174 1.08 -27.51 -13.70
C THR A 174 2.37 -28.21 -13.29
N ALA A 175 3.03 -27.76 -12.21
CA ALA A 175 4.24 -28.39 -11.70
C ALA A 175 3.97 -29.85 -11.27
N LEU A 176 2.85 -30.09 -10.59
CA LEU A 176 2.43 -31.43 -10.19
C LEU A 176 2.11 -32.33 -11.40
N HIS A 177 1.47 -31.77 -12.43
CA HIS A 177 1.17 -32.49 -13.67
C HIS A 177 2.45 -32.93 -14.39
N GLU A 178 3.40 -32.01 -14.59
CA GLU A 178 4.68 -32.31 -15.25
C GLU A 178 5.55 -33.27 -14.43
N TYR A 179 5.55 -33.12 -13.10
CA TYR A 179 6.21 -34.08 -12.21
C TYR A 179 5.67 -35.51 -12.39
N ARG A 180 4.33 -35.67 -12.40
CA ARG A 180 3.69 -36.98 -12.63
C ARG A 180 4.03 -37.54 -14.01
N ARG A 181 4.01 -36.70 -15.04
CA ARG A 181 4.39 -37.08 -16.42
C ARG A 181 5.82 -37.60 -16.48
N SER A 182 6.77 -36.90 -15.86
CA SER A 182 8.20 -37.29 -15.85
C SER A 182 8.52 -38.56 -15.07
N ARG A 183 7.60 -39.02 -14.20
CA ARG A 183 7.75 -40.23 -13.38
C ARG A 183 7.05 -41.47 -13.95
N LEU A 184 6.04 -41.27 -14.81
CA LEU A 184 5.17 -42.35 -15.32
C LEU A 184 5.37 -42.64 -16.82
N GLY A 185 6.08 -41.78 -17.55
CA GLY A 185 6.55 -42.01 -18.92
C GLY A 185 8.04 -42.27 -18.95
#